data_AF-A0AA50JNX7-F1
#
_entry.id   AF-A0AA50JNX7-F1
#
_cell.length_a   1.000
_cell.length_b   1.000
_cell.length_c   1.000
_cell.angle_alpha   90.00
_cell.angle_beta   90.00
_cell.angle_gamma   90.00
#
_symmetry.space_group_name_H-M   'P 1'
#
loop_
_entity.id
_entity.type
_entity.pdbx_description
1 polymer ?
#
loop_
_entity_poly.entity_id
_entity_poly.type
_entity_poly.pdbx_seq_one_letter_code
_entity_poly.pdbx_strand_id
1 'polypeptide(L)'
;IVSQKVNESLTERASQFGLILDDISITHLQVAQQEAEKARFLVEKAEQQKKAAVIAAEGDAQAAVLLAKSFGSAGEGLVELRRIEAAEDIAYQLSKSRNVTYLPQGQNVLLNLPT
;
A
#
# COMPACT_ATOMS: atom_id res chain seq x y z
N ILE A 1 -28.68 25.46 13.39
CA ILE A 1 -29.52 26.42 12.63
C ILE A 1 -30.54 25.69 11.74
N VAL A 2 -30.13 24.79 10.85
CA VAL A 2 -31.05 24.04 9.96
C VAL A 2 -32.04 23.16 10.74
N SER A 3 -31.58 22.46 11.79
CA SER A 3 -32.43 21.57 12.59
C SER A 3 -33.57 22.29 13.32
N GLN A 4 -33.31 23.50 13.83
CA GLN A 4 -34.31 24.31 14.55
C GLN A 4 -35.42 24.81 13.63
N LYS A 5 -35.03 25.28 12.42
CA LYS A 5 -35.96 25.79 11.42
C LYS A 5 -36.90 24.71 10.86
N VAL A 6 -36.36 23.50 10.68
CA VAL A 6 -37.15 22.32 10.28
C VAL A 6 -38.13 21.93 11.39
N ASN A 7 -37.69 21.98 12.65
CA ASN A 7 -38.53 21.66 13.80
C ASN A 7 -39.71 22.65 13.95
N GLU A 8 -39.47 23.95 13.82
CA GLU A 8 -40.53 24.97 13.82
C GLU A 8 -41.58 24.73 12.73
N SER A 9 -41.15 24.49 11.48
CA SER A 9 -42.08 24.22 10.37
C SER A 9 -42.88 22.92 10.52
N LEU A 10 -42.31 21.89 11.15
CA LEU A 10 -43.02 20.63 11.44
C LEU A 10 -44.02 20.80 12.58
N THR A 11 -43.64 21.52 13.63
CA THR A 11 -44.48 21.80 14.79
C THR A 11 -45.69 22.65 14.41
N GLU A 12 -45.49 23.67 13.56
CA GLU A 12 -46.57 24.53 13.05
C GLU A 12 -47.60 23.74 12.23
N ARG A 13 -47.14 22.82 11.37
CA ARG A 13 -48.03 21.95 10.59
C ARG A 13 -48.76 20.93 11.46
N ALA A 14 -48.08 20.34 12.45
CA ALA A 14 -48.69 19.38 13.37
C ALA A 14 -49.79 20.01 14.24
N SER A 15 -49.57 21.26 14.67
CA SER A 15 -50.57 22.08 15.39
C SER A 15 -51.86 22.24 14.58
N GLN A 16 -51.76 22.39 13.25
CA GLN A 16 -52.92 22.51 12.36
C GLN A 16 -53.78 21.23 12.32
N PHE A 17 -53.20 20.08 12.65
CA PHE A 17 -53.89 18.80 12.78
C PHE A 17 -54.20 18.41 14.24
N GLY A 18 -53.94 19.30 15.20
CA GLY A 18 -54.13 19.03 16.64
C GLY A 18 -53.14 18.01 17.22
N LEU A 19 -51.99 17.82 16.58
CA LEU A 19 -50.94 16.89 17.00
C LEU A 19 -49.82 17.62 17.74
N ILE A 20 -49.36 17.04 18.85
CA ILE A 20 -48.24 17.53 19.66
C ILE A 20 -47.01 16.69 19.35
N LEU A 21 -45.88 17.34 19.02
CA LEU A 21 -44.59 16.70 18.72
C LEU A 21 -43.59 17.04 19.82
N ASP A 22 -43.12 16.05 20.57
CA ASP A 22 -42.17 16.22 21.69
C ASP A 22 -40.70 15.98 21.28
N ASP A 23 -40.42 14.93 20.48
CA ASP A 23 -39.04 14.59 20.07
C ASP A 23 -38.96 14.33 18.55
N ILE A 24 -38.15 15.13 17.86
CA ILE A 24 -37.92 15.01 16.41
C ILE A 24 -36.45 14.70 16.15
N SER A 25 -36.14 13.43 15.92
CA SER A 25 -34.82 12.99 15.47
C SER A 25 -34.72 13.01 13.94
N ILE A 26 -33.91 13.91 13.39
CA ILE A 26 -33.66 13.98 11.94
C ILE A 26 -32.56 12.97 11.55
N THR A 27 -32.94 11.71 11.36
CA THR A 27 -32.00 10.62 11.01
C THR A 27 -31.58 10.64 9.54
N HIS A 28 -32.43 11.14 8.64
CA HIS A 28 -32.21 11.04 7.19
C HIS A 28 -31.16 12.03 6.68
N LEU A 29 -31.06 13.22 7.28
CA LEU A 29 -30.05 14.22 6.90
C LEU A 29 -28.64 13.82 7.33
N GLN A 30 -28.49 13.06 8.41
CA GLN A 30 -27.19 12.57 8.87
C GLN A 30 -26.62 11.52 7.91
N VAL A 31 -27.45 10.60 7.40
CA VAL A 31 -27.00 9.55 6.47
C VAL A 31 -26.56 10.15 5.13
N ALA A 32 -27.33 11.08 4.58
CA ALA A 32 -26.98 11.74 3.31
C ALA A 32 -25.67 12.55 3.39
N GLN A 33 -25.42 13.24 4.51
CA GLN A 33 -24.17 13.97 4.72
C GLN A 33 -22.97 13.03 4.88
N GLN A 34 -23.13 11.92 5.63
CA GLN A 34 -22.08 10.92 5.77
C GLN A 34 -21.73 10.23 4.45
N GLU A 35 -22.73 9.91 3.62
CA GLU A 35 -22.49 9.32 2.29
C GLU A 35 -21.76 10.29 1.37
N ALA A 36 -22.12 11.58 1.38
CA ALA A 36 -21.44 12.61 0.60
C ALA A 36 -19.98 12.82 1.05
N GLU A 37 -19.71 12.81 2.36
CA GLU A 37 -18.34 12.89 2.89
C GLU A 37 -17.51 11.65 2.53
N LYS A 38 -18.08 10.44 2.67
CA LYS A 38 -17.42 9.19 2.27
C LYS A 38 -17.07 9.17 0.79
N ALA A 39 -17.99 9.61 -0.07
CA ALA A 39 -17.77 9.69 -1.51
C ALA A 39 -16.62 10.66 -1.84
N ARG A 40 -16.60 11.85 -1.23
CA ARG A 40 -15.51 12.81 -1.39
C ARG A 40 -14.16 12.24 -0.94
N PHE A 41 -14.13 11.60 0.23
CA PHE A 41 -12.91 10.99 0.76
C PHE A 41 -12.35 9.89 -0.15
N LEU A 42 -13.23 9.07 -0.74
CA LEU A 42 -12.82 8.00 -1.66
C LEU A 42 -12.19 8.58 -2.93
N VAL A 43 -12.81 9.62 -3.51
CA VAL A 43 -12.27 10.31 -4.69
C VAL A 43 -10.91 10.93 -4.39
N GLU A 44 -10.79 11.67 -3.29
CA GLU A 44 -9.53 12.33 -2.92
C GLU A 44 -8.41 11.31 -2.66
N LYS A 45 -8.71 10.18 -2.01
CA LYS A 45 -7.76 9.08 -1.82
C LYS A 45 -7.30 8.51 -3.16
N ALA A 46 -8.20 8.30 -4.12
CA ALA A 46 -7.85 7.80 -5.44
C ALA A 46 -6.97 8.79 -6.21
N GLU A 47 -7.24 10.10 -6.11
CA GLU A 47 -6.39 11.13 -6.70
C GLU A 47 -4.98 11.17 -6.09
N GLN A 48 -4.87 11.06 -4.76
CA GLN A 48 -3.57 11.00 -4.10
C GLN A 48 -2.79 9.73 -4.49
N GLN A 49 -3.44 8.57 -4.54
CA GLN A 49 -2.80 7.33 -4.97
C GLN A 49 -2.29 7.42 -6.42
N LYS A 50 -3.08 8.03 -7.32
CA LYS A 50 -2.65 8.28 -8.70
C LYS A 50 -1.41 9.17 -8.74
N LYS A 51 -1.41 10.29 -8.00
CA LYS A 51 -0.25 11.19 -7.93
C LYS A 51 0.98 10.49 -7.38
N ALA A 52 0.83 9.72 -6.31
CA ALA A 52 1.92 8.94 -5.72
C ALA A 52 2.50 7.92 -6.72
N ALA A 53 1.65 7.23 -7.48
CA ALA A 53 2.08 6.29 -8.50
C ALA A 53 2.87 6.97 -9.64
N VAL A 54 2.43 8.15 -10.09
CA VAL A 54 3.14 8.92 -11.11
C VAL A 54 4.50 9.39 -10.60
N ILE A 55 4.56 9.95 -9.39
CA ILE A 55 5.82 10.42 -8.78
C ILE A 55 6.80 9.27 -8.58
N ALA A 56 6.32 8.11 -8.12
CA ALA A 56 7.16 6.92 -7.97
C ALA A 56 7.72 6.47 -9.32
N ALA A 57 6.88 6.38 -10.35
CA ALA A 57 7.32 5.99 -11.69
C ALA A 57 8.32 6.99 -12.31
N GLU A 58 8.12 8.30 -12.10
CA GLU A 58 9.06 9.35 -12.53
C GLU A 58 10.39 9.25 -11.78
N GLY A 59 10.35 8.99 -10.47
CA GLY A 59 11.53 8.75 -9.65
C GLY A 59 12.34 7.54 -10.13
N ASP A 60 11.66 6.42 -10.38
CA ASP A 60 12.29 5.20 -10.88
C ASP A 60 12.90 5.42 -12.28
N ALA A 61 12.21 6.12 -13.17
CA ALA A 61 12.72 6.44 -14.50
C ALA A 61 13.99 7.31 -14.43
N GLN A 62 14.00 8.34 -13.59
CA GLN A 62 15.18 9.19 -13.39
C GLN A 62 16.33 8.41 -12.76
N ALA A 63 16.05 7.57 -11.77
CA ALA A 63 17.04 6.70 -11.13
C ALA A 63 17.65 5.72 -12.15
N ALA A 64 16.83 5.09 -12.99
CA ALA A 64 17.29 4.18 -14.04
C ALA A 64 18.21 4.89 -15.05
N VAL A 65 17.87 6.12 -15.46
CA VAL A 65 18.73 6.92 -16.36
C VAL A 65 20.06 7.28 -15.69
N LEU A 66 20.04 7.63 -14.40
CA LEU A 66 21.23 7.99 -13.66
C LEU A 66 22.15 6.78 -13.47
N LEU A 67 21.57 5.62 -13.13
CA LEU A 67 22.27 4.34 -13.08
C LEU A 67 22.86 3.97 -14.44
N ALA A 68 22.10 4.09 -15.53
CA ALA A 68 22.60 3.79 -16.88
C ALA A 68 23.81 4.66 -17.25
N LYS A 69 23.79 5.95 -16.92
CA LYS A 69 24.93 6.85 -17.10
C LYS A 69 26.13 6.43 -16.24
N SER A 70 25.90 6.10 -14.97
CA SER A 70 26.95 5.65 -14.06
C SER A 70 27.58 4.32 -14.51
N PHE A 71 26.78 3.36 -14.98
CA PHE A 71 27.28 2.10 -15.56
C PHE A 71 28.05 2.33 -16.86
N GLY A 72 27.56 3.23 -17.73
CA GLY A 72 28.28 3.63 -18.94
C GLY A 72 29.65 4.25 -18.65
N SER A 73 29.79 5.02 -17.57
CA SER A 73 31.06 5.63 -17.17
C SER A 73 31.99 4.71 -16.37
N ALA A 74 31.44 3.84 -15.52
CA ALA A 74 32.20 2.96 -14.64
C ALA A 74 32.59 1.61 -15.30
N GLY A 75 31.93 1.26 -16.40
CA GLY A 75 32.16 0.02 -17.15
C GLY A 75 31.52 -1.22 -16.50
N GLU A 76 31.27 -2.24 -17.32
CA GLU A 76 30.63 -3.50 -16.91
C GLU A 76 31.49 -4.32 -15.93
N GLY A 77 32.82 -4.15 -15.95
CA GLY A 77 33.74 -4.88 -15.09
C GLY A 77 33.53 -4.66 -13.59
N LEU A 78 33.02 -3.50 -13.17
CA LEU A 78 32.71 -3.24 -11.75
C LEU A 78 31.49 -4.03 -11.28
N VAL A 79 30.49 -4.24 -12.16
CA VAL A 79 29.31 -5.07 -11.86
C VAL A 79 29.72 -6.53 -11.73
N GLU A 80 30.59 -7.00 -12.61
CA GLU A 80 31.08 -8.38 -12.60
C GLU A 80 31.96 -8.66 -11.37
N LEU A 81 32.84 -7.72 -11.00
CA LEU A 81 33.60 -7.79 -9.75
C LEU A 81 32.68 -7.87 -8.52
N ARG A 82 31.67 -6.99 -8.45
CA ARG A 82 30.67 -7.00 -7.37
C ARG A 82 29.86 -8.30 -7.32
N ARG A 83 29.58 -8.89 -8.48
CA ARG A 83 28.91 -10.20 -8.58
C ARG A 83 29.77 -11.31 -8.01
N ILE A 84 31.08 -11.28 -8.28
CA ILE A 84 32.05 -12.24 -7.72
C ILE A 84 32.17 -12.06 -6.21
N GLU A 85 32.32 -10.83 -5.71
CA GLU A 85 32.37 -10.55 -4.26
C GLU A 85 31.10 -11.02 -3.53
N ALA A 86 29.91 -10.75 -4.09
CA ALA A 86 28.66 -11.22 -3.53
C ALA A 86 28.55 -12.75 -3.53
N ALA A 87 29.04 -13.41 -4.59
CA ALA A 87 29.08 -14.86 -4.66
C ALA A 87 30.06 -15.46 -3.64
N GLU A 88 31.21 -14.83 -3.42
CA GLU A 88 32.18 -15.20 -2.39
C GLU A 88 31.56 -15.09 -0.98
N ASP A 89 30.90 -13.98 -0.66
CA ASP A 89 30.22 -13.78 0.62
C ASP A 89 29.14 -14.83 0.87
N ILE A 90 28.31 -15.12 -0.14
CA ILE A 90 27.28 -16.15 -0.06
C ILE A 90 27.91 -17.54 0.16
N ALA A 91 28.96 -17.88 -0.61
CA ALA A 91 29.66 -19.15 -0.45
C ALA A 91 30.28 -19.28 0.95
N TYR A 92 30.85 -18.20 1.47
CA TYR A 92 31.39 -18.14 2.82
C TYR A 92 30.31 -18.37 3.88
N GLN A 93 29.16 -17.70 3.77
CA GLN A 93 28.01 -17.90 4.67
C GLN A 93 27.46 -19.32 4.59
N LEU A 94 27.32 -19.88 3.38
CA LEU A 94 26.83 -21.25 3.17
C LEU A 94 27.81 -22.29 3.72
N SER A 95 29.13 -22.08 3.57
CA SER A 95 30.15 -23.00 4.11
C SER A 95 30.15 -23.09 5.63
N LYS A 96 29.77 -22.00 6.31
CA LYS A 96 29.58 -21.98 7.77
C LYS A 96 28.23 -22.53 8.20
N SER A 97 27.26 -22.61 7.29
CA SER A 97 25.91 -23.07 7.62
C SER A 97 25.91 -24.59 7.81
N ARG A 98 25.41 -25.04 8.96
CA ARG A 98 25.35 -26.48 9.32
C ARG A 98 24.42 -27.29 8.40
N ASN A 99 23.56 -26.61 7.64
CA ASN A 99 22.53 -27.23 6.80
C ASN A 99 23.00 -27.43 5.34
N VAL A 100 24.23 -27.04 4.99
CA VAL A 100 24.79 -27.21 3.65
C VAL A 100 25.95 -28.20 3.72
N THR A 101 25.84 -29.30 2.96
CA THR A 101 26.93 -30.26 2.78
C THR A 101 27.35 -30.22 1.33
N TYR A 102 28.62 -29.94 1.05
CA TYR A 102 29.16 -29.98 -0.30
C TYR A 102 29.48 -31.42 -0.67
N LEU A 103 28.82 -31.92 -1.72
CA LEU A 103 29.08 -33.28 -2.21
C LEU A 103 30.25 -33.23 -3.20
N PRO A 104 31.25 -34.12 -3.07
CA PRO A 104 32.24 -34.32 -4.12
C PRO A 104 31.57 -34.95 -5.35
N GLN A 105 31.94 -34.45 -6.53
CA GLN A 105 31.49 -34.99 -7.82
C GLN A 105 31.91 -36.47 -7.93
N GLY A 106 30.93 -37.38 -7.95
CA GLY A 106 31.15 -38.82 -8.18
C GLY A 106 30.75 -39.77 -7.05
N GLN A 107 30.31 -39.29 -5.88
CA GLN A 107 29.88 -40.15 -4.78
C GLN A 107 28.34 -40.25 -4.68
N ASN A 108 27.81 -41.45 -4.91
CA ASN A 108 26.38 -41.74 -4.81
C ASN A 108 25.99 -41.81 -3.32
N VAL A 109 25.23 -40.84 -2.82
CA VAL A 109 24.86 -40.76 -1.40
C VAL A 109 23.54 -41.47 -1.18
N LEU A 110 23.58 -42.60 -0.44
CA LEU A 110 22.40 -43.23 0.14
C LEU A 110 21.90 -42.36 1.30
N LEU A 111 20.91 -41.50 1.04
CA LEU A 111 20.21 -40.75 2.07
C LEU A 111 19.26 -41.68 2.83
N ASN A 112 19.58 -41.96 4.10
CA ASN A 112 18.65 -42.59 5.02
C ASN A 112 17.69 -41.52 5.59
N LEU A 113 16.53 -41.34 4.95
CA LEU A 113 15.43 -40.58 5.57
C LEU A 113 14.76 -41.46 6.64
N PRO A 114 14.52 -40.94 7.86
CA PRO A 114 13.69 -41.62 8.84
C PRO A 114 12.25 -41.69 8.31
N THR A 115 11.67 -42.89 8.35
CA THR A 115 10.23 -43.12 8.17
C THR A 115 9.43 -42.50 9.30
#